data_AF-A0A2V8JWW2-F1
#
_entry.id   AF-A0A2V8JWW2-F1
#
_cell.length_a   1.000
_cell.length_b   1.000
_cell.length_c   1.000
_cell.angle_alpha   90.00
_cell.angle_beta   90.00
_cell.angle_gamma   90.00
#
_symmetry.space_group_name_H-M   'P 1'
#
loop_
_entity.id
_entity.type
_entity.pdbx_description
1 polymer ?
#
loop_
_entity_poly.entity_id
_entity_poly.type
_entity_poly.pdbx_seq_one_letter_code
_entity_poly.pdbx_strand_id
1 'polypeptide(L)'
;MKLPIAVLIAVVISEVTCGAATPTFNKDIAPILYQNCAICHRPGEVAPFSLLTYQDAAKRARLIATVTERRYMPPWKAEPGYGTFANERRLTDAQIALLQEWAEAGAPEGDSTEKPVPPLFADGWQGGKPDRVLTLASKYALPADGPDQFRCFVLPLNLDQDVYVGSVEFRPDNRRIVHHALVFVDLNGTARRRAASANGSYSCFGGPGVPGVGLIGGWTPGSIPLARSDDFSRPIPRGADVVVQIHYHPSGKPELD
;
A
#
# COMPACT_ATOMS: atom_id res chain seq x y z
N MET A 1 -50.96 18.66 71.94
CA MET A 1 -50.85 18.46 70.48
C MET A 1 -49.35 18.51 70.14
N LYS A 2 -48.70 17.37 69.89
CA LYS A 2 -47.24 17.27 69.60
C LYS A 2 -47.06 17.02 68.11
N LEU A 3 -46.33 17.88 67.41
CA LEU A 3 -45.96 17.72 66.00
C LEU A 3 -44.68 16.88 65.87
N PRO A 4 -44.57 15.91 64.94
CA PRO A 4 -43.31 15.20 64.71
C PRO A 4 -42.44 15.96 63.71
N ILE A 5 -41.14 16.03 64.00
CA ILE A 5 -40.10 16.56 63.09
C ILE A 5 -39.70 15.43 62.14
N ALA A 6 -39.93 15.62 60.84
CA ALA A 6 -39.46 14.71 59.80
C ALA A 6 -38.02 15.09 59.41
N VAL A 7 -37.08 14.17 59.61
CA VAL A 7 -35.69 14.30 59.17
C VAL A 7 -35.61 13.75 57.74
N LEU A 8 -35.36 14.62 56.76
CA LEU A 8 -35.01 14.21 55.40
C LEU A 8 -33.52 13.80 55.38
N ILE A 9 -33.27 12.52 55.08
CA ILE A 9 -31.93 12.02 54.76
C ILE A 9 -31.75 12.18 53.26
N ALA A 10 -30.88 13.10 52.84
CA ALA A 10 -30.45 13.23 51.45
C ALA A 10 -29.44 12.12 51.13
N VAL A 11 -29.85 11.16 50.29
CA VAL A 11 -28.95 10.14 49.73
C VAL A 11 -28.22 10.77 48.55
N VAL A 12 -26.91 10.97 48.69
CA VAL A 12 -26.04 11.42 47.60
C VAL A 12 -25.63 10.19 46.80
N ILE A 13 -26.23 10.01 45.62
CA ILE A 13 -25.82 8.97 44.67
C ILE A 13 -24.63 9.52 43.88
N SER A 14 -23.43 9.01 44.16
CA SER A 14 -22.25 9.29 43.32
C SER A 14 -22.31 8.39 42.09
N GLU A 15 -22.50 9.00 40.92
CA GLU A 15 -22.36 8.32 39.64
C GLU A 15 -20.87 7.99 39.42
N VAL A 16 -20.53 6.70 39.50
CA VAL A 16 -19.22 6.21 39.05
C VAL A 16 -19.25 6.26 37.52
N THR A 17 -18.74 7.36 36.96
CA THR A 17 -18.39 7.40 35.55
C THR A 17 -17.18 6.49 35.34
N CYS A 18 -17.42 5.31 34.78
CA CYS A 18 -16.35 4.49 34.22
C CYS A 18 -15.82 5.25 33.01
N GLY A 19 -14.84 6.13 33.22
CA GLY A 19 -14.15 6.81 32.13
C GLY A 19 -13.52 5.76 31.22
N ALA A 20 -13.85 5.82 29.93
CA ALA A 20 -13.18 4.98 28.93
C ALA A 20 -11.67 5.16 29.09
N ALA A 21 -10.94 4.05 29.23
CA ALA A 21 -9.50 4.08 29.40
C ALA A 21 -8.86 4.77 28.19
N THR A 22 -7.95 5.70 28.43
CA THR A 22 -7.23 6.42 27.37
C THR A 22 -6.52 5.42 26.46
N PRO A 23 -6.75 5.47 25.13
CA PRO A 23 -6.08 4.58 24.19
C PRO A 23 -4.56 4.72 24.27
N THR A 24 -3.83 3.63 24.08
CA THR A 24 -2.36 3.61 24.12
C THR A 24 -1.76 3.06 22.84
N PHE A 25 -0.48 3.39 22.59
CA PHE A 25 0.19 2.91 21.39
C PHE A 25 0.26 1.39 21.36
N ASN A 26 0.76 0.77 22.43
CA ASN A 26 1.02 -0.66 22.47
C ASN A 26 -0.27 -1.47 22.31
N LYS A 27 -1.34 -1.10 23.02
CA LYS A 27 -2.59 -1.86 23.02
C LYS A 27 -3.47 -1.57 21.80
N ASP A 28 -3.71 -0.29 21.51
CA ASP A 28 -4.83 0.12 20.65
C ASP A 28 -4.36 0.59 19.27
N ILE A 29 -3.24 1.32 19.20
CA ILE A 29 -2.81 1.98 17.96
C ILE A 29 -1.88 1.13 17.12
N ALA A 30 -0.93 0.43 17.74
CA ALA A 30 0.02 -0.43 17.03
C ALA A 30 -0.69 -1.49 16.17
N PRO A 31 -1.75 -2.19 16.62
CA PRO A 31 -2.51 -3.10 15.75
C PRO A 31 -3.08 -2.41 14.51
N ILE A 32 -3.65 -1.20 14.66
CA ILE A 32 -4.24 -0.43 13.54
C ILE A 32 -3.15 -0.05 12.54
N LEU A 33 -2.02 0.49 13.03
CA LEU A 33 -0.92 0.92 12.17
C LEU A 33 -0.25 -0.27 11.47
N TYR A 34 -0.08 -1.40 12.16
CA TYR A 34 0.54 -2.60 11.60
C TYR A 34 -0.31 -3.20 10.49
N GLN A 35 -1.62 -3.25 10.69
CA GLN A 35 -2.54 -3.82 9.70
C GLN A 35 -2.73 -2.90 8.48
N ASN A 36 -2.84 -1.58 8.69
CA ASN A 36 -3.33 -0.67 7.65
C ASN A 36 -2.26 0.26 7.06
N CYS A 37 -1.15 0.49 7.78
CA CYS A 37 -0.17 1.52 7.42
C CYS A 37 1.23 0.95 7.16
N ALA A 38 1.65 -0.06 7.92
CA ALA A 38 3.01 -0.59 7.90
C ALA A 38 3.42 -1.23 6.57
N ILE A 39 2.46 -1.56 5.69
CA ILE A 39 2.76 -2.03 4.34
C ILE A 39 3.54 -0.99 3.51
N CYS A 40 3.30 0.30 3.75
CA CYS A 40 4.00 1.41 3.11
C CYS A 40 4.93 2.14 4.08
N HIS A 41 4.53 2.26 5.35
CA HIS A 41 5.24 2.99 6.40
C HIS A 41 6.22 2.10 7.16
N ARG A 42 7.19 1.55 6.43
CA ARG A 42 8.32 0.77 6.98
C ARG A 42 9.63 1.13 6.27
N PRO A 43 10.79 0.83 6.87
CA PRO A 43 12.08 1.08 6.22
C PRO A 43 12.16 0.44 4.82
N GLY A 44 12.70 1.18 3.86
CA GLY A 44 12.90 0.71 2.48
C GLY A 44 11.67 0.76 1.56
N GLU A 45 10.50 1.13 2.08
CA GLU A 45 9.27 1.27 1.28
C GLU A 45 8.98 2.72 0.88
N VAL A 46 7.88 2.93 0.14
CA VAL A 46 7.53 4.22 -0.50
C VAL A 46 7.35 5.38 0.50
N ALA A 47 6.89 5.11 1.72
CA ALA A 47 6.53 6.18 2.62
C ALA A 47 7.78 6.82 3.24
N PRO A 48 7.77 8.16 3.46
CA PRO A 48 8.97 8.88 3.89
C PRO A 48 9.38 8.61 5.35
N PHE A 49 8.63 7.80 6.08
CA PHE A 49 8.90 7.44 7.47
C PHE A 49 8.25 6.11 7.86
N SER A 50 8.83 5.47 8.89
CA SER A 50 8.26 4.27 9.50
C SER A 50 7.15 4.60 10.50
N LEU A 51 6.23 3.66 10.70
CA LEU A 51 5.23 3.65 11.77
C LEU A 51 5.32 2.36 12.62
N LEU A 52 6.44 1.64 12.55
CA LEU A 52 6.61 0.37 13.28
C LEU A 52 6.91 0.58 14.78
N THR A 53 7.49 1.71 15.15
CA THR A 53 7.90 2.01 16.53
C THR A 53 6.99 3.06 17.16
N TYR A 54 6.89 3.04 18.50
CA TYR A 54 6.19 4.07 19.26
C TYR A 54 6.79 5.45 18.97
N GLN A 55 8.12 5.56 19.00
CA GLN A 55 8.82 6.82 18.83
C GLN A 55 8.54 7.46 17.47
N ASP A 56 8.39 6.65 16.41
CA ASP A 56 8.05 7.15 15.09
C ASP A 56 6.58 7.55 14.96
N ALA A 57 5.66 6.76 15.53
CA ALA A 57 4.24 7.05 15.51
C ALA A 57 3.89 8.27 16.37
N ALA A 58 4.41 8.37 17.59
CA ALA A 58 4.13 9.43 18.55
C ALA A 58 4.54 10.81 18.02
N LYS A 59 5.71 10.91 17.36
CA LYS A 59 6.17 12.14 16.66
C LYS A 59 5.17 12.65 15.62
N ARG A 60 4.28 11.77 15.14
CA ARG A 60 3.34 12.03 14.04
C ARG A 60 1.89 11.87 14.47
N ALA A 61 1.59 11.72 15.76
CA ALA A 61 0.25 11.39 16.24
C ALA A 61 -0.83 12.35 15.72
N ARG A 62 -0.59 13.66 15.80
CA ARG A 62 -1.49 14.70 15.25
C ARG A 62 -1.67 14.59 13.74
N LEU A 63 -0.60 14.31 13.01
CA LEU A 63 -0.65 14.13 11.55
C LEU A 63 -1.48 12.89 11.21
N ILE A 64 -1.21 11.76 11.88
CA ILE A 64 -1.94 10.50 11.72
C ILE A 64 -3.43 10.75 11.92
N ALA A 65 -3.84 11.32 13.07
CA ALA A 65 -5.23 11.64 13.36
C ALA A 65 -5.86 12.51 12.25
N THR A 66 -5.16 13.56 11.80
CA THR A 66 -5.66 14.46 10.74
C THR A 66 -5.89 13.74 9.41
N VAL A 67 -4.94 12.91 8.96
CA VAL A 67 -5.05 12.24 7.65
C VAL A 67 -6.03 11.09 7.67
N THR A 68 -6.22 10.42 8.82
CA THR A 68 -7.19 9.33 8.96
C THR A 68 -8.61 9.85 9.13
N GLU A 69 -8.81 10.95 9.86
CA GLU A 69 -10.11 11.64 9.96
C GLU A 69 -10.62 12.06 8.58
N ARG A 70 -9.74 12.65 7.76
CA ARG A 70 -10.08 13.05 6.38
C ARG A 70 -10.22 11.86 5.42
N ARG A 71 -10.01 10.63 5.90
CA ARG A 71 -9.93 9.39 5.09
C ARG A 71 -8.95 9.50 3.92
N TYR A 72 -7.94 10.35 4.07
CA TYR A 72 -6.86 10.48 3.11
C TYR A 72 -5.92 9.28 3.19
N MET A 73 -5.72 8.78 4.42
CA MET A 73 -4.94 7.58 4.72
C MET A 73 -5.76 6.56 5.52
N PRO A 74 -5.51 5.26 5.33
CA PRO A 74 -4.78 4.69 4.20
C PRO A 74 -5.58 4.90 2.89
N PRO A 75 -4.91 5.00 1.72
CA PRO A 75 -5.62 5.27 0.47
C PRO A 75 -6.54 4.11 0.10
N TRP A 76 -7.84 4.38 0.04
CA TRP A 76 -8.87 3.43 -0.38
C TRP A 76 -9.98 4.17 -1.11
N LYS A 77 -10.23 3.80 -2.38
CA LYS A 77 -11.18 4.53 -3.24
C LYS A 77 -12.62 4.09 -3.10
N ALA A 78 -12.86 2.85 -2.66
CA ALA A 78 -14.21 2.32 -2.59
C ALA A 78 -14.95 2.85 -1.35
N GLU A 79 -16.21 3.24 -1.54
CA GLU A 79 -17.13 3.62 -0.46
C GLU A 79 -17.79 2.35 0.11
N PRO A 80 -18.05 2.27 1.42
CA PRO A 80 -18.63 1.08 2.03
C PRO A 80 -20.14 1.05 1.71
N GLY A 81 -20.76 -0.10 1.96
CA GLY A 81 -22.19 -0.30 1.70
C GLY A 81 -22.52 -0.84 0.30
N TYR A 82 -21.52 -1.05 -0.55
CA TYR A 82 -21.68 -1.60 -1.92
C TYR A 82 -21.05 -2.99 -2.07
N GLY A 83 -21.05 -3.77 -0.97
CA GLY A 83 -20.42 -5.09 -0.88
C GLY A 83 -19.11 -5.06 -0.09
N THR A 84 -18.47 -6.22 0.01
CA THR A 84 -17.18 -6.42 0.68
C THR A 84 -16.09 -6.62 -0.33
N PHE A 85 -14.99 -5.87 -0.20
CA PHE A 85 -13.84 -6.00 -1.08
C PHE A 85 -12.76 -6.85 -0.42
N ALA A 86 -12.16 -7.75 -1.18
CA ALA A 86 -10.96 -8.45 -0.74
C ALA A 86 -9.84 -7.42 -0.46
N ASN A 87 -9.08 -7.64 0.62
CA ASN A 87 -7.97 -6.78 1.03
C ASN A 87 -8.37 -5.31 1.28
N GLU A 88 -9.60 -5.07 1.77
CA GLU A 88 -10.04 -3.76 2.21
C GLU A 88 -9.12 -3.23 3.32
N ARG A 89 -8.64 -2.00 3.14
CA ARG A 89 -7.77 -1.31 4.11
C ARG A 89 -8.44 -0.09 4.73
N ARG A 90 -9.75 0.10 4.52
CA ARG A 90 -10.47 1.24 5.08
C ARG A 90 -10.45 1.16 6.60
N LEU A 91 -10.14 2.27 7.26
CA LEU A 91 -10.32 2.37 8.71
C LEU A 91 -11.80 2.51 9.05
N THR A 92 -12.23 1.72 10.03
CA THR A 92 -13.54 1.87 10.66
C THR A 92 -13.61 3.17 11.45
N ASP A 93 -14.82 3.67 11.70
CA ASP A 93 -15.04 4.90 12.46
C ASP A 93 -14.48 4.79 13.88
N ALA A 94 -14.60 3.60 14.50
CA ALA A 94 -14.02 3.31 15.80
C ALA A 94 -12.47 3.37 15.78
N GLN A 95 -11.83 2.84 14.73
CA GLN A 95 -10.37 2.94 14.60
C GLN A 95 -9.91 4.38 14.40
N ILE A 96 -10.66 5.18 13.64
CA ILE A 96 -10.38 6.61 13.46
C ILE A 96 -10.51 7.35 14.81
N ALA A 97 -11.57 7.08 15.57
CA ALA A 97 -11.78 7.66 16.89
C ALA A 97 -10.62 7.34 17.85
N LEU A 98 -10.17 6.07 17.90
CA LEU A 98 -9.01 5.68 18.72
C LEU A 98 -7.74 6.46 18.35
N LEU A 99 -7.47 6.65 17.06
CA LEU A 99 -6.32 7.43 16.58
C LEU A 99 -6.42 8.91 16.98
N GLN A 100 -7.63 9.48 16.95
CA GLN A 100 -7.90 10.85 17.37
C GLN A 100 -7.70 11.01 18.88
N GLU A 101 -8.38 10.18 19.68
CA GLU A 101 -8.30 10.20 21.15
C GLU A 101 -6.86 9.99 21.65
N TRP A 102 -6.13 9.05 21.05
CA TRP A 102 -4.72 8.82 21.37
C TRP A 102 -3.86 10.05 21.09
N ALA A 103 -4.06 10.72 19.95
CA ALA A 103 -3.31 11.91 19.59
C ALA A 103 -3.66 13.11 20.50
N GLU A 104 -4.92 13.26 20.88
CA GLU A 104 -5.39 14.29 21.81
C GLU A 104 -4.86 14.08 23.23
N ALA A 105 -4.76 12.83 23.67
CA ALA A 105 -4.19 12.44 24.96
C ALA A 105 -2.65 12.58 25.04
N GLY A 106 -1.99 13.09 24.00
CA GLY A 106 -0.54 13.27 23.97
C GLY A 106 0.23 12.01 23.58
N ALA A 107 -0.42 11.06 22.91
CA ALA A 107 0.18 9.84 22.39
C ALA A 107 0.88 8.96 23.44
N PRO A 108 0.16 8.48 24.49
CA PRO A 108 0.76 7.59 25.49
C PRO A 108 1.22 6.25 24.88
N GLU A 109 2.37 5.74 25.32
CA GLU A 109 2.92 4.47 24.82
C GLU A 109 2.13 3.25 25.32
N GLY A 110 1.76 3.25 26.61
CA GLY A 110 1.08 2.12 27.25
C GLY A 110 2.03 1.03 27.75
N ASP A 111 1.47 -0.05 28.29
CA ASP A 111 2.25 -1.17 28.82
C ASP A 111 3.01 -1.90 27.70
N SER A 112 4.31 -2.10 27.89
CA SER A 112 5.17 -2.83 26.96
C SER A 112 4.74 -4.29 26.74
N THR A 113 4.05 -4.90 27.71
CA THR A 113 3.57 -6.30 27.61
C THR A 113 2.36 -6.45 26.69
N GLU A 114 1.63 -5.36 26.44
CA GLU A 114 0.50 -5.34 25.50
C GLU A 114 0.93 -5.07 24.05
N LYS A 115 2.22 -4.77 23.82
CA LYS A 115 2.72 -4.42 22.49
C LYS A 115 2.65 -5.64 21.56
N PRO A 116 1.92 -5.55 20.43
CA PRO A 116 1.88 -6.63 19.46
C PRO A 116 3.25 -6.81 18.80
N VAL A 117 3.51 -8.03 18.35
CA VAL A 117 4.69 -8.32 17.52
C VAL A 117 4.57 -7.55 16.21
N PRO A 118 5.57 -6.76 15.81
CA PRO A 118 5.55 -6.09 14.51
C PRO A 118 5.37 -7.07 13.35
N PRO A 119 4.65 -6.68 12.28
CA PRO A 119 4.44 -7.54 11.13
C PRO A 119 5.77 -7.90 10.47
N LEU A 120 5.92 -9.18 10.13
CA LEU A 120 7.01 -9.66 9.30
C LEU A 120 6.62 -9.45 7.83
N PHE A 121 7.50 -8.81 7.08
CA PHE A 121 7.32 -8.62 5.64
C PHE A 121 8.27 -9.57 4.91
N ALA A 122 7.81 -10.13 3.79
CA ALA A 122 8.64 -10.99 2.96
C ALA A 122 9.84 -10.19 2.43
N ASP A 123 11.04 -10.74 2.62
CA ASP A 123 12.22 -10.28 1.89
C ASP A 123 12.13 -10.79 0.45
N GLY A 124 12.01 -9.88 -0.51
CA GLY A 124 11.91 -10.22 -1.94
C GLY A 124 10.48 -10.20 -2.47
N TRP A 125 9.95 -11.37 -2.82
CA TRP A 125 8.65 -11.55 -3.50
C TRP A 125 7.52 -11.81 -2.51
N GLN A 126 6.50 -10.96 -2.51
CA GLN A 126 5.36 -11.07 -1.59
C GLN A 126 4.40 -12.20 -1.99
N GLY A 127 4.31 -12.53 -3.28
CA GLY A 127 3.45 -13.60 -3.80
C GLY A 127 4.02 -15.01 -3.65
N GLY A 128 5.18 -15.15 -3.00
CA GLY A 128 5.98 -16.38 -2.97
C GLY A 128 7.05 -16.43 -4.06
N LYS A 129 7.80 -17.54 -4.13
CA LYS A 129 8.89 -17.70 -5.10
C LYS A 129 8.32 -17.73 -6.53
N PRO A 130 8.76 -16.84 -7.44
CA PRO A 130 8.29 -16.86 -8.83
C PRO A 130 8.94 -17.98 -9.64
N ASP A 131 8.20 -18.50 -10.60
CA ASP A 131 8.70 -19.48 -11.58
C ASP A 131 9.66 -18.84 -12.61
N ARG A 132 9.46 -17.54 -12.88
CA ARG A 132 10.25 -16.74 -13.82
C ARG A 132 10.42 -15.33 -13.25
N VAL A 133 11.64 -14.81 -13.33
CA VAL A 133 11.95 -13.40 -13.03
C VAL A 133 12.42 -12.74 -14.32
N LEU A 134 11.79 -11.61 -14.67
CA LEU A 134 12.22 -10.76 -15.78
C LEU A 134 12.82 -9.49 -15.20
N THR A 135 13.99 -9.11 -15.69
CA THR A 135 14.73 -7.93 -15.21
C THR A 135 15.09 -7.04 -16.38
N LEU A 136 14.95 -5.73 -16.20
CA LEU A 136 15.44 -4.77 -17.20
C LEU A 136 16.95 -4.92 -17.36
N ALA A 137 17.42 -4.89 -18.62
CA ALA A 137 18.84 -5.10 -18.92
C ALA A 137 19.75 -3.98 -18.38
N SER A 138 19.19 -2.78 -18.15
CA SER A 138 19.90 -1.62 -17.65
C SER A 138 18.98 -0.78 -16.77
N LYS A 139 19.56 -0.09 -15.79
CA LYS A 139 18.84 0.88 -14.97
C LYS A 139 18.29 2.04 -15.81
N TYR A 140 17.14 2.55 -15.43
CA TYR A 140 16.57 3.76 -16.02
C TYR A 140 17.04 4.99 -15.24
N ALA A 141 17.64 5.95 -15.94
CA ALA A 141 18.05 7.21 -15.34
C ALA A 141 16.91 8.24 -15.41
N LEU A 142 16.43 8.68 -14.25
CA LEU A 142 15.42 9.72 -14.12
C LEU A 142 16.08 11.05 -13.74
N PRO A 143 15.83 12.15 -14.47
CA PRO A 143 16.26 13.48 -14.09
C PRO A 143 15.70 13.93 -12.74
N ALA A 144 16.34 14.95 -12.16
CA ALA A 144 15.95 15.50 -10.86
C ALA A 144 14.57 16.17 -10.84
N ASP A 145 14.25 16.87 -11.93
CA ASP A 145 13.00 17.60 -12.09
C ASP A 145 12.35 17.28 -13.44
N GLY A 146 11.22 17.94 -13.67
CA GLY A 146 10.50 17.91 -14.93
C GLY A 146 9.13 17.25 -14.75
N PRO A 147 8.43 17.03 -15.87
CA PRO A 147 7.16 16.33 -15.83
C PRO A 147 7.37 14.85 -15.50
N ASP A 148 6.31 14.23 -15.01
CA ASP A 148 6.20 12.79 -14.88
C ASP A 148 6.55 12.08 -16.20
N GLN A 149 7.23 10.94 -16.10
CA GLN A 149 7.65 10.17 -17.27
C GLN A 149 6.94 8.82 -17.33
N PHE A 150 6.33 8.52 -18.48
CA PHE A 150 5.69 7.24 -18.76
C PHE A 150 6.55 6.49 -19.77
N ARG A 151 7.18 5.40 -19.35
CA ARG A 151 8.12 4.63 -20.17
C ARG A 151 7.68 3.19 -20.29
N CYS A 152 7.66 2.67 -21.51
CA CYS A 152 7.39 1.28 -21.79
C CYS A 152 8.68 0.55 -22.10
N PHE A 153 8.95 -0.48 -21.33
CA PHE A 153 10.06 -1.40 -21.49
C PHE A 153 9.54 -2.74 -21.99
N VAL A 154 10.28 -3.39 -22.87
CA VAL A 154 9.90 -4.68 -23.45
C VAL A 154 10.87 -5.75 -22.99
N LEU A 155 10.33 -6.81 -22.40
CA LEU A 155 11.03 -7.94 -21.80
C LEU A 155 10.61 -9.22 -22.53
N PRO A 156 11.51 -9.81 -23.34
CA PRO A 156 11.21 -11.08 -24.00
C PRO A 156 11.00 -12.20 -22.99
N LEU A 157 9.89 -12.95 -23.13
CA LEU A 157 9.63 -14.10 -22.27
C LEU A 157 10.45 -15.33 -22.68
N ASN A 158 10.80 -15.44 -23.96
CA ASN A 158 11.55 -16.56 -24.55
C ASN A 158 10.98 -17.93 -24.13
N LEU A 159 9.66 -18.09 -24.21
CA LEU A 159 8.98 -19.33 -23.86
C LEU A 159 9.20 -20.39 -24.95
N ASP A 160 9.50 -21.62 -24.54
CA ASP A 160 9.61 -22.78 -25.44
C ASP A 160 8.23 -23.32 -25.86
N GLN A 161 7.19 -23.03 -25.07
CA GLN A 161 5.81 -23.48 -25.24
C GLN A 161 4.83 -22.45 -24.68
N ASP A 162 3.55 -22.60 -25.02
CA ASP A 162 2.48 -21.79 -24.46
C ASP A 162 2.36 -22.06 -22.95
N VAL A 163 2.07 -21.01 -22.17
CA VAL A 163 1.95 -21.09 -20.71
C VAL A 163 0.69 -20.39 -20.22
N TYR A 164 0.31 -20.69 -18.98
CA TYR A 164 -0.75 -19.98 -18.27
C TYR A 164 -0.12 -19.18 -17.12
N VAL A 165 -0.31 -17.86 -17.14
CA VAL A 165 0.14 -16.98 -16.05
C VAL A 165 -0.97 -16.83 -15.03
N GLY A 166 -0.73 -17.31 -13.80
CA GLY A 166 -1.67 -17.22 -12.68
C GLY A 166 -1.46 -16.01 -11.78
N SER A 167 -0.25 -15.44 -11.72
CA SER A 167 0.03 -14.23 -10.95
C SER A 167 1.21 -13.45 -11.54
N VAL A 168 1.22 -12.14 -11.30
CA VAL A 168 2.27 -11.22 -11.71
C VAL A 168 2.58 -10.31 -10.53
N GLU A 169 3.86 -10.20 -10.20
CA GLU A 169 4.36 -9.24 -9.21
C GLU A 169 5.40 -8.33 -9.90
N PHE A 170 5.25 -7.03 -9.70
CA PHE A 170 6.23 -6.03 -10.13
C PHE A 170 6.98 -5.53 -8.91
N ARG A 171 8.31 -5.45 -9.02
CA ARG A 171 9.18 -5.00 -7.94
C ARG A 171 10.13 -3.92 -8.48
N PRO A 172 9.92 -2.64 -8.12
CA PRO A 172 10.89 -1.61 -8.46
C PRO A 172 12.13 -1.73 -7.58
N ASP A 173 13.27 -1.31 -8.12
CA ASP A 173 14.51 -1.14 -7.37
C ASP A 173 14.41 0.14 -6.51
N ASN A 174 13.87 1.21 -7.09
CA ASN A 174 13.69 2.51 -6.46
C ASN A 174 12.20 2.86 -6.27
N ARG A 175 11.63 2.38 -5.17
CA ARG A 175 10.23 2.62 -4.77
C ARG A 175 9.87 4.11 -4.58
N ARG A 176 10.85 5.00 -4.45
CA ARG A 176 10.61 6.44 -4.22
C ARG A 176 10.17 7.18 -5.48
N ILE A 177 10.61 6.70 -6.65
CA ILE A 177 10.36 7.37 -7.93
C ILE A 177 9.34 6.64 -8.80
N VAL A 178 8.98 5.40 -8.50
CA VAL A 178 7.94 4.66 -9.24
C VAL A 178 6.57 4.92 -8.63
N HIS A 179 5.74 5.68 -9.34
CA HIS A 179 4.39 6.00 -8.91
C HIS A 179 3.40 4.85 -9.16
N HIS A 180 3.52 4.18 -10.30
CA HIS A 180 2.87 2.89 -10.58
C HIS A 180 3.53 2.18 -11.77
N ALA A 181 3.23 0.88 -11.90
CA ALA A 181 3.57 0.11 -13.08
C ALA A 181 2.36 -0.68 -13.59
N LEU A 182 2.25 -0.80 -14.90
CA LEU A 182 1.27 -1.64 -15.57
C LEU A 182 2.02 -2.68 -16.41
N VAL A 183 1.67 -3.94 -16.24
CA VAL A 183 2.28 -5.06 -16.94
C VAL A 183 1.33 -5.51 -18.03
N PHE A 184 1.83 -5.66 -19.24
CA PHE A 184 1.08 -6.13 -20.40
C PHE A 184 1.78 -7.29 -21.07
N VAL A 185 1.05 -8.01 -21.92
CA VAL A 185 1.60 -8.99 -22.86
C VAL A 185 1.45 -8.47 -24.28
N ASP A 186 2.54 -8.45 -25.05
CA ASP A 186 2.55 -8.22 -26.49
C ASP A 186 2.60 -9.57 -27.21
N LEU A 187 1.52 -9.88 -27.93
CA LEU A 187 1.36 -11.17 -28.61
C LEU A 187 2.01 -11.19 -29.99
N ASN A 188 2.29 -10.02 -30.58
CA ASN A 188 2.62 -9.87 -32.00
C ASN A 188 3.98 -9.19 -32.23
N GLY A 189 4.73 -8.92 -31.14
CA GLY A 189 6.03 -8.24 -31.15
C GLY A 189 5.95 -6.77 -31.62
N THR A 190 4.77 -6.14 -31.57
CA THR A 190 4.59 -4.75 -32.02
C THR A 190 5.31 -3.77 -31.09
N ALA A 191 5.22 -3.98 -29.78
CA ALA A 191 5.94 -3.21 -28.78
C ALA A 191 7.44 -3.44 -28.89
N ARG A 192 7.87 -4.69 -29.14
CA ARG A 192 9.29 -5.03 -29.35
C ARG A 192 9.88 -4.24 -30.52
N ARG A 193 9.19 -4.22 -31.67
CA ARG A 193 9.63 -3.44 -32.85
C ARG A 193 9.72 -1.95 -32.55
N ARG A 194 8.74 -1.39 -31.82
CA ARG A 194 8.76 0.02 -31.40
C ARG A 194 9.92 0.33 -30.45
N ALA A 195 10.15 -0.51 -29.45
CA ALA A 195 11.25 -0.35 -28.50
C ALA A 195 12.63 -0.46 -29.20
N ALA A 196 12.78 -1.39 -30.14
CA ALA A 196 14.02 -1.52 -30.94
C ALA A 196 14.34 -0.24 -31.71
N SER A 197 13.33 0.47 -32.22
CA SER A 197 13.51 1.78 -32.88
C SER A 197 13.78 2.95 -31.92
N ALA A 198 13.74 2.72 -30.61
CA ALA A 198 13.80 3.75 -29.57
C ALA A 198 14.83 3.42 -28.47
N ASN A 199 15.93 2.73 -28.80
CA ASN A 199 16.99 2.35 -27.85
C ASN A 199 16.49 1.51 -26.66
N GLY A 200 15.56 0.59 -26.91
CA GLY A 200 15.12 -0.42 -25.94
C GLY A 200 13.92 -0.05 -25.05
N SER A 201 13.47 1.21 -25.07
CA SER A 201 12.23 1.65 -24.41
C SER A 201 11.64 2.89 -25.07
N TYR A 202 10.35 3.18 -24.86
CA TYR A 202 9.71 4.34 -25.50
C TYR A 202 8.74 5.06 -24.58
N SER A 203 8.48 6.35 -24.86
CA SER A 203 7.46 7.12 -24.14
C SER A 203 6.07 6.62 -24.48
N CYS A 204 5.24 6.37 -23.46
CA CYS A 204 3.97 5.69 -23.62
C CYS A 204 2.89 6.17 -22.64
N PHE A 205 2.64 7.48 -22.58
CA PHE A 205 1.50 8.00 -21.83
C PHE A 205 0.18 7.39 -22.33
N GLY A 206 -0.70 6.99 -21.41
CA GLY A 206 -2.01 6.41 -21.73
C GLY A 206 -2.01 4.92 -22.12
N GLY A 207 -0.84 4.27 -22.21
CA GLY A 207 -0.72 2.84 -22.50
C GLY A 207 0.40 2.52 -23.49
N PRO A 208 0.65 1.23 -23.82
CA PRO A 208 1.69 0.83 -24.76
C PRO A 208 1.56 1.42 -26.17
N GLY A 209 0.37 1.90 -26.56
CA GLY A 209 0.15 2.65 -27.80
C GLY A 209 0.46 1.85 -29.06
N VAL A 210 0.33 0.53 -29.01
CA VAL A 210 0.52 -0.40 -30.13
C VAL A 210 -0.56 -1.49 -30.06
N PRO A 211 -1.01 -2.04 -31.20
CA PRO A 211 -2.04 -3.08 -31.22
C PRO A 211 -1.49 -4.43 -30.73
N GLY A 212 -2.39 -5.30 -30.28
CA GLY A 212 -2.04 -6.66 -29.85
C GLY A 212 -1.41 -6.76 -28.46
N VAL A 213 -1.64 -5.74 -27.61
CA VAL A 213 -1.12 -5.67 -26.24
C VAL A 213 -2.27 -5.68 -25.24
N GLY A 214 -2.22 -6.57 -24.24
CA GLY A 214 -3.28 -6.76 -23.25
C GLY A 214 -2.78 -6.64 -21.81
N LEU A 215 -3.57 -6.03 -20.91
CA LEU A 215 -3.18 -5.78 -19.53
C LEU A 215 -3.17 -7.06 -18.68
N ILE A 216 -1.96 -7.36 -18.21
CA ILE A 216 -1.44 -8.37 -17.29
C ILE A 216 -1.74 -8.29 -15.80
N GLY A 217 -1.81 -7.06 -15.32
CA GLY A 217 -1.66 -6.76 -13.92
C GLY A 217 -1.07 -5.37 -13.75
N GLY A 218 -1.02 -4.92 -12.52
CA GLY A 218 -0.50 -3.61 -12.19
C GLY A 218 0.02 -3.60 -10.77
N TRP A 219 0.79 -2.57 -10.49
CA TRP A 219 1.39 -2.35 -9.19
C TRP A 219 1.26 -0.87 -8.85
N THR A 220 0.80 -0.61 -7.64
CA THR A 220 0.89 0.69 -6.98
C THR A 220 1.49 0.48 -5.59
N PRO A 221 2.08 1.50 -4.97
CA PRO A 221 2.66 1.35 -3.64
C PRO A 221 1.65 0.81 -2.62
N GLY A 222 2.07 -0.21 -1.88
CA GLY A 222 1.22 -0.93 -0.93
C GLY A 222 0.24 -1.92 -1.56
N SER A 223 0.33 -2.18 -2.87
CA SER A 223 -0.36 -3.33 -3.48
C SER A 223 0.23 -4.63 -2.97
N ILE A 224 -0.64 -5.59 -2.71
CA ILE A 224 -0.27 -6.99 -2.45
C ILE A 224 -0.51 -7.74 -3.76
N PRO A 225 0.44 -8.56 -4.25
CA PRO A 225 0.23 -9.35 -5.46
C PRO A 225 -0.97 -10.27 -5.26
N LEU A 226 -1.74 -10.46 -6.33
CA LEU A 226 -2.83 -11.44 -6.31
C LEU A 226 -2.25 -12.82 -6.02
N ALA A 227 -2.81 -13.50 -5.03
CA ALA A 227 -2.47 -14.89 -4.79
C ALA A 227 -2.75 -15.71 -6.06
N ARG A 228 -1.83 -16.62 -6.38
CA ARG A 228 -2.08 -17.60 -7.44
C ARG A 228 -3.35 -18.37 -7.09
N SER A 229 -4.28 -18.43 -8.04
CA SER A 229 -5.48 -19.26 -7.98
C SER A 229 -5.44 -20.22 -9.15
N ASP A 230 -5.86 -21.46 -8.92
CA ASP A 230 -6.01 -22.45 -10.01
C ASP A 230 -7.27 -22.18 -10.86
N ASP A 231 -8.16 -21.30 -10.41
CA ASP A 231 -9.41 -20.95 -11.09
C ASP A 231 -9.22 -19.86 -12.16
N PHE A 232 -8.17 -19.04 -12.04
CA PHE A 232 -7.94 -17.89 -12.91
C PHE A 232 -6.51 -17.87 -13.43
N SER A 233 -6.37 -17.93 -14.75
CA SER A 233 -5.08 -17.76 -15.42
C SER A 233 -5.24 -17.10 -16.78
N ARG A 234 -4.13 -16.56 -17.31
CA ARG A 234 -4.08 -15.95 -18.64
C ARG A 234 -3.20 -16.79 -19.56
N PRO A 235 -3.72 -17.28 -20.71
CA PRO A 235 -2.89 -17.97 -21.68
C PRO A 235 -1.93 -16.98 -22.33
N ILE A 236 -0.66 -17.34 -22.39
CA ILE A 236 0.40 -16.61 -23.07
C ILE A 236 1.06 -17.56 -24.07
N PRO A 237 0.94 -17.28 -25.38
CA PRO A 237 1.55 -18.12 -26.39
C PRO A 237 3.07 -17.96 -26.38
N ARG A 238 3.77 -18.98 -26.87
CA ARG A 238 5.20 -18.90 -27.14
C ARG A 238 5.51 -17.72 -28.08
N GLY A 239 6.64 -17.08 -27.86
CA GLY A 239 7.09 -15.92 -28.63
C GLY A 239 6.53 -14.57 -28.20
N ALA A 240 5.59 -14.52 -27.23
CA ALA A 240 5.10 -13.28 -26.65
C ALA A 240 6.17 -12.54 -25.83
N ASP A 241 5.98 -11.23 -25.67
CA ASP A 241 6.77 -10.37 -24.80
C ASP A 241 5.95 -9.85 -23.63
N VAL A 242 6.62 -9.50 -22.54
CA VAL A 242 6.05 -8.63 -21.51
C VAL A 242 6.40 -7.18 -21.82
N VAL A 243 5.42 -6.29 -21.74
CA VAL A 243 5.62 -4.85 -21.78
C VAL A 243 5.32 -4.29 -20.41
N VAL A 244 6.29 -3.63 -19.79
CA VAL A 244 6.08 -2.95 -18.51
C VAL A 244 6.05 -1.45 -18.78
N GLN A 245 4.89 -0.84 -18.58
CA GLN A 245 4.78 0.60 -18.49
C GLN A 245 5.08 1.03 -17.06
N ILE A 246 6.07 1.90 -16.88
CA ILE A 246 6.42 2.48 -15.59
C ILE A 246 6.14 3.98 -15.66
N HIS A 247 5.38 4.45 -14.68
CA HIS A 247 5.15 5.86 -14.45
C HIS A 247 6.09 6.35 -13.34
N TYR A 248 7.07 7.16 -13.72
CA TYR A 248 8.05 7.75 -12.84
C TYR A 248 7.69 9.18 -12.44
N HIS A 249 7.89 9.50 -11.16
CA HIS A 249 7.74 10.82 -10.57
C HIS A 249 9.13 11.32 -10.08
N PRO A 250 9.65 12.44 -10.60
CA PRO A 250 10.94 13.00 -10.16
C PRO A 250 10.96 13.33 -8.65
N SER A 251 12.06 13.02 -7.98
CA SER A 251 12.19 13.20 -6.51
C SER A 251 12.84 14.53 -6.09
N GLY A 252 13.21 15.38 -7.05
CA GLY A 252 14.05 16.56 -6.84
C GLY A 252 15.56 16.28 -6.89
N LYS A 253 15.97 15.04 -7.20
CA LYS A 253 17.37 14.64 -7.40
C LYS A 253 17.47 13.63 -8.55
N PRO A 254 18.61 13.56 -9.27
CA PRO A 254 18.80 12.51 -10.27
C PRO A 254 18.76 11.13 -9.60
N GLU A 255 18.00 10.21 -10.15
CA GLU A 255 17.73 8.90 -9.56
C GLU A 255 17.90 7.80 -10.61
N LEU A 256 18.17 6.59 -10.13
CA LEU A 256 18.16 5.38 -10.95
C LEU A 256 17.10 4.43 -10.42
N ASP A 257 16.36 3.80 -11.33
CA ASP A 257 15.58 2.57 -11.07
C ASP A 257 16.29 1.40 -11.76
#